data_AF-A0A527ZLJ6-F1
#
_entry.id   AF-A0A527ZLJ6-F1
#
_cell.length_a   1.000
_cell.length_b   1.000
_cell.length_c   1.000
_cell.angle_alpha   90.00
_cell.angle_beta   90.00
_cell.angle_gamma   90.00
#
_symmetry.space_group_name_H-M   'P 1'
#
loop_
_entity.id
_entity.type
_entity.pdbx_description
1 polymer ?
#
loop_
_entity_poly.entity_id
_entity_poly.type
_entity_poly.pdbx_seq_one_letter_code
_entity_poly.pdbx_strand_id
1 'polypeptide(L)'
;MLGTSSTRYLIGSRRAKAKGGGNTMGCRGYLSPSSLSWSVYADKADAHDFSINLDSWGVNTGETSNPMTALVATQNPDAGMGIANSGRYSNPDLDAKLAVAKRTLDDAKRERMLSELSEIVFNDVALIPLHHEVLVVAARKDLQFTTRADQYTLAINAKTV
;
A
#
# COMPACT_ATOMS: atom_id res chain seq x y z
N MET A 1 -12.07 17.51 -3.87
CA MET A 1 -10.77 17.00 -3.40
C MET A 1 -10.54 15.66 -4.05
N LEU A 2 -9.63 15.57 -5.03
CA LEU A 2 -9.19 14.29 -5.58
C LEU A 2 -8.10 13.77 -4.64
N GLY A 3 -8.48 12.91 -3.69
CA GLY A 3 -7.50 12.04 -3.06
C GLY A 3 -7.02 11.08 -4.14
N THR A 4 -5.77 11.20 -4.55
CA THR A 4 -5.12 10.21 -5.41
C THR A 4 -5.01 8.92 -4.60
N SER A 5 -5.87 7.94 -4.89
CA SER A 5 -5.46 6.55 -4.69
C SER A 5 -4.23 6.35 -5.57
N SER A 6 -3.09 6.04 -4.96
CA SER A 6 -1.87 5.68 -5.70
C SER A 6 -2.04 4.30 -6.30
N THR A 7 -2.98 4.16 -7.25
CA THR A 7 -3.03 3.02 -8.15
C THR A 7 -2.20 3.39 -9.37
N ARG A 8 -0.92 3.04 -9.38
CA ARG A 8 -0.09 3.19 -10.58
C ARG A 8 0.28 1.83 -11.16
N TYR A 9 -0.02 1.74 -12.45
CA TYR A 9 0.11 0.61 -13.34
C TYR A 9 1.48 -0.07 -13.28
N LEU A 10 1.40 -1.39 -13.42
CA LEU A 10 2.47 -2.33 -13.68
C LEU A 10 3.55 -1.80 -14.65
N ILE A 11 4.79 -1.98 -14.23
CA ILE A 11 6.00 -1.80 -15.02
C ILE A 11 5.86 -2.55 -16.37
N GLY A 12 5.76 -1.77 -17.45
CA GLY A 12 6.22 -2.06 -18.82
C GLY A 12 5.93 -3.43 -19.42
N SER A 13 4.78 -3.60 -20.10
CA SER A 13 4.56 -4.73 -21.00
C SER A 13 5.17 -4.45 -22.39
N ARG A 14 6.46 -4.77 -22.57
CA ARG A 14 6.98 -5.14 -23.90
C ARG A 14 7.55 -6.56 -23.85
N ARG A 15 7.00 -7.40 -24.74
CA ARG A 15 7.31 -8.80 -25.09
C ARG A 15 6.64 -9.88 -24.23
N ALA A 16 5.40 -10.19 -24.61
CA ALA A 16 4.80 -11.50 -24.39
C ALA A 16 5.23 -12.47 -25.50
N LYS A 17 5.82 -13.62 -25.13
CA LYS A 17 5.65 -14.90 -25.85
C LYS A 17 6.23 -16.06 -25.04
N ALA A 18 5.39 -17.03 -24.67
CA ALA A 18 5.64 -18.45 -24.90
C ALA A 18 4.35 -19.27 -24.61
N LYS A 19 3.93 -20.06 -25.60
CA LYS A 19 3.00 -21.19 -25.47
C LYS A 19 3.79 -22.44 -25.05
N GLY A 20 3.17 -23.35 -24.29
CA GLY A 20 3.65 -24.73 -24.13
C GLY A 20 2.87 -25.48 -23.05
N GLY A 21 2.20 -26.58 -23.42
CA GLY A 21 1.40 -27.41 -22.50
C GLY A 21 2.19 -28.49 -21.77
N GLY A 22 1.51 -29.21 -20.88
CA GLY A 22 2.02 -30.42 -20.22
C GLY A 22 1.80 -30.43 -18.71
N ASN A 23 0.98 -31.37 -18.22
CA ASN A 23 0.74 -31.65 -16.81
C ASN A 23 2.02 -32.09 -16.08
N THR A 24 2.42 -31.38 -15.02
CA THR A 24 3.12 -31.94 -13.85
C THR A 24 3.07 -30.95 -12.69
N MET A 25 2.63 -31.44 -11.52
CA MET A 25 2.64 -30.84 -10.17
C MET A 25 1.99 -29.45 -10.01
N GLY A 26 0.78 -29.46 -9.42
CA GLY A 26 -0.07 -28.30 -9.22
C GLY A 26 0.42 -27.34 -8.13
N CYS A 27 1.17 -26.32 -8.55
CA CYS A 27 1.10 -24.98 -7.96
C CYS A 27 0.54 -24.05 -9.05
N ARG A 28 -0.79 -24.07 -9.23
CA ARG A 28 -1.46 -23.25 -10.25
C ARG A 28 -1.67 -21.85 -9.67
N GLY A 29 -0.67 -20.99 -9.83
CA GLY A 29 -0.70 -19.59 -9.39
C GLY A 29 0.18 -18.69 -10.24
N TYR A 30 0.04 -18.75 -11.57
CA TYR A 30 0.69 -17.80 -12.50
C TYR A 30 -0.38 -16.96 -13.21
N LEU A 31 -0.94 -15.98 -12.51
CA LEU A 31 -1.54 -14.82 -13.15
C LEU A 31 -0.58 -13.67 -12.90
N SER A 32 0.14 -13.25 -13.94
CA SER A 32 0.91 -12.02 -13.85
C SER A 32 -0.07 -10.88 -13.55
N PRO A 33 0.19 -10.02 -12.55
CA PRO A 33 -0.71 -8.90 -12.24
C PRO A 33 -0.88 -7.93 -13.43
N SER A 34 -0.06 -8.05 -14.49
CA SER A 34 -0.06 -7.28 -15.74
C SER A 34 -1.32 -7.32 -16.61
N SER A 35 -2.32 -8.17 -16.32
CA SER A 35 -3.50 -8.36 -17.18
C SER A 35 -4.86 -8.05 -16.54
N LEU A 36 -4.89 -7.65 -15.26
CA LEU A 36 -6.14 -7.36 -14.55
C LEU A 36 -6.34 -5.84 -14.42
N SER A 37 -7.60 -5.41 -14.53
CA SER A 37 -7.96 -4.07 -14.05
C SER A 37 -7.84 -4.03 -12.52
N TRP A 38 -7.62 -2.84 -11.95
CA TRP A 38 -7.46 -2.69 -10.50
C TRP A 38 -8.62 -3.30 -9.71
N SER A 39 -9.87 -3.04 -10.10
CA SER A 39 -11.05 -3.59 -9.40
C SER A 39 -11.00 -5.12 -9.34
N VAL A 40 -10.71 -5.77 -10.46
CA VAL A 40 -10.65 -7.24 -10.53
C VAL A 40 -9.45 -7.78 -9.76
N TYR A 41 -8.34 -7.06 -9.75
CA TYR A 41 -7.17 -7.42 -8.97
C TYR A 41 -7.44 -7.33 -7.46
N ALA A 42 -8.02 -6.21 -7.01
CA ALA A 42 -8.36 -5.96 -5.60
C ALA A 42 -9.37 -6.98 -5.09
N ASP A 43 -10.47 -7.23 -5.83
CA ASP A 43 -11.48 -8.23 -5.46
C ASP A 43 -10.85 -9.62 -5.27
N LYS A 44 -9.89 -9.98 -6.13
CA LYS A 44 -9.16 -11.26 -6.03
C LYS A 44 -8.14 -11.30 -4.90
N ALA A 45 -7.48 -10.19 -4.61
CA ALA A 45 -6.58 -10.08 -3.48
C ALA A 45 -7.34 -10.23 -2.16
N ASP A 46 -8.51 -9.58 -2.05
CA ASP A 46 -9.40 -9.68 -0.89
C ASP A 46 -10.03 -11.07 -0.77
N ALA A 47 -10.31 -11.74 -1.89
CA ALA A 47 -10.73 -13.15 -1.92
C ALA A 47 -9.59 -14.15 -1.62
N HIS A 48 -8.35 -13.68 -1.46
CA HIS A 48 -7.15 -14.49 -1.23
C HIS A 48 -6.83 -15.48 -2.37
N ASP A 49 -7.12 -15.11 -3.62
CA ASP A 49 -6.81 -15.92 -4.80
C ASP A 49 -5.31 -15.97 -5.12
N PHE A 50 -4.52 -15.06 -4.53
CA PHE A 50 -3.09 -14.95 -4.74
C PHE A 50 -2.29 -15.50 -3.55
N SER A 51 -1.18 -16.19 -3.82
CA SER A 51 -0.22 -16.56 -2.78
C SER A 51 0.63 -15.38 -2.32
N ILE A 52 0.86 -14.40 -3.20
CA ILE A 52 1.56 -13.14 -2.94
C ILE A 52 0.83 -12.05 -3.72
N ASN A 53 0.48 -10.96 -3.05
CA ASN A 53 -0.09 -9.77 -3.65
C ASN A 53 0.89 -8.59 -3.53
N LEU A 54 0.85 -7.71 -4.53
CA LEU A 54 1.46 -6.40 -4.50
C LEU A 54 0.40 -5.37 -4.09
N ASP A 55 0.71 -4.54 -3.09
CA ASP A 55 -0.14 -3.44 -2.67
C ASP A 55 0.70 -2.17 -2.44
N SER A 56 0.05 -1.01 -2.39
CA SER A 56 0.65 0.30 -2.14
C SER A 56 -0.29 1.14 -1.29
N TRP A 57 0.28 1.97 -0.41
CA TRP A 57 -0.51 2.82 0.48
C TRP A 57 0.06 4.24 0.56
N GLY A 58 -0.82 5.23 0.40
CA GLY A 58 -0.49 6.64 0.55
C GLY A 58 -0.54 7.07 2.01
N VAL A 59 0.53 7.67 2.51
CA VAL A 59 0.58 8.27 3.86
C VAL A 59 0.56 9.78 3.74
N ASN A 60 -0.48 10.40 4.26
CA ASN A 60 -0.73 11.84 4.20
C ASN A 60 -0.57 12.54 5.57
N THR A 61 -0.60 11.78 6.67
CA THR A 61 -0.43 12.28 8.03
C THR A 61 1.03 12.40 8.47
N GLY A 62 1.96 11.79 7.72
CA GLY A 62 3.37 11.71 8.08
C GLY A 62 3.71 10.66 9.14
N GLU A 63 2.76 9.79 9.49
CA GLU A 63 2.93 8.75 10.51
C GLU A 63 2.27 7.41 10.08
N THR A 64 2.62 6.31 10.75
CA THR A 64 2.34 4.95 10.27
C THR A 64 1.06 4.30 10.83
N SER A 65 0.31 4.94 11.71
CA SER A 65 -0.89 4.34 12.33
C SER A 65 -1.99 4.02 11.32
N ASN A 66 -2.19 4.88 10.31
CA ASN A 66 -3.16 4.63 9.24
C ASN A 66 -2.75 3.43 8.35
N PRO A 67 -1.56 3.40 7.72
CA PRO A 67 -1.15 2.23 6.94
C PRO A 67 -1.07 0.97 7.80
N MET A 68 -0.67 1.06 9.06
CA MET A 68 -0.65 -0.11 9.95
C MET A 68 -2.06 -0.66 10.21
N THR A 69 -3.03 0.21 10.46
CA THR A 69 -4.43 -0.20 10.67
C THR A 69 -5.01 -0.88 9.42
N ALA A 70 -4.66 -0.41 8.23
CA ALA A 70 -5.22 -0.95 6.99
C ALA A 70 -4.54 -2.25 6.52
N LEU A 71 -3.20 -2.30 6.56
CA LEU A 71 -2.41 -3.34 5.88
C LEU A 71 -1.96 -4.49 6.78
N VAL A 72 -1.70 -4.25 8.07
CA VAL A 72 -1.09 -5.27 8.96
C VAL A 72 -1.92 -5.58 10.20
N ALA A 73 -2.84 -4.70 10.61
CA ALA A 73 -3.72 -5.04 11.73
C ALA A 73 -4.56 -6.27 11.39
N THR A 74 -4.85 -7.09 12.40
CA THR A 74 -5.71 -8.26 12.21
C THR A 74 -7.06 -7.82 11.63
N GLN A 75 -7.54 -8.55 10.61
CA GLN A 75 -8.81 -8.26 9.97
C GLN A 75 -9.95 -8.27 11.00
N ASN A 76 -10.61 -7.13 11.16
CA ASN A 76 -11.77 -6.96 12.01
C ASN A 76 -12.72 -5.96 11.35
N PRO A 77 -13.72 -6.44 10.59
CA PRO A 77 -14.69 -5.60 9.90
C PRO A 77 -15.46 -4.66 10.84
N ASP A 78 -15.84 -5.15 12.03
CA ASP A 78 -16.61 -4.38 13.01
C ASP A 78 -15.82 -3.19 13.56
N ALA A 79 -14.50 -3.37 13.71
CA ALA A 79 -13.59 -2.33 14.16
C ALA A 79 -12.97 -1.50 13.01
N GLY A 80 -13.28 -1.83 11.75
CA GLY A 80 -12.68 -1.21 10.57
C GLY A 80 -11.16 -1.42 10.47
N MET A 81 -10.64 -2.55 10.94
CA MET A 81 -9.21 -2.89 10.93
C MET A 81 -8.89 -3.96 9.90
N GLY A 82 -7.68 -3.89 9.33
CA GLY A 82 -7.18 -4.87 8.37
C GLY A 82 -7.93 -4.87 7.03
N ILE A 83 -8.56 -3.75 6.65
CA ILE A 83 -9.40 -3.67 5.44
C ILE A 83 -8.65 -3.99 4.13
N ALA A 84 -7.33 -3.85 4.13
CA ALA A 84 -6.45 -4.15 3.00
C ALA A 84 -5.40 -5.22 3.35
N ASN A 85 -5.57 -5.92 4.48
CA ASN A 85 -4.68 -6.99 4.92
C ASN A 85 -5.02 -8.30 4.19
N SER A 86 -4.81 -8.31 2.87
CA SER A 86 -5.03 -9.48 2.00
C SER A 86 -4.05 -10.64 2.31
N GLY A 87 -2.92 -10.34 2.96
CA GLY A 87 -1.95 -11.33 3.43
C GLY A 87 -2.38 -12.12 4.67
N ARG A 88 -3.46 -11.70 5.35
CA ARG A 88 -3.96 -12.29 6.60
C ARG A 88 -2.93 -12.36 7.73
N TYR A 89 -1.99 -11.42 7.75
CA TYR A 89 -1.08 -11.30 8.87
C TYR A 89 -1.87 -10.94 10.14
N SER A 90 -1.53 -11.56 11.26
CA SER A 90 -2.22 -11.33 12.54
C SER A 90 -1.22 -11.46 13.67
N ASN A 91 -1.11 -10.42 14.47
CA ASN A 91 -0.27 -10.38 15.65
C ASN A 91 -1.02 -9.60 16.77
N PRO A 92 -1.56 -10.30 17.79
CA PRO A 92 -2.32 -9.66 18.86
C PRO A 92 -1.52 -8.62 19.65
N ASP A 93 -0.21 -8.80 19.80
CA ASP A 93 0.65 -7.85 20.52
C ASP A 93 0.82 -6.56 19.70
N LEU A 94 0.96 -6.68 18.37
CA LEU A 94 0.97 -5.55 17.47
C LEU A 94 -0.35 -4.79 17.51
N ASP A 95 -1.49 -5.49 17.46
CA ASP A 95 -2.82 -4.87 17.51
C ASP A 95 -3.05 -4.11 18.82
N ALA A 96 -2.63 -4.70 19.94
CA ALA A 96 -2.73 -4.06 21.26
C ALA A 96 -1.88 -2.78 21.34
N LYS A 97 -0.62 -2.84 20.88
CA LYS A 97 0.28 -1.67 20.85
C LYS A 97 -0.23 -0.58 19.90
N LEU A 98 -0.75 -0.95 18.73
CA LEU A 98 -1.32 -0.03 17.77
C LEU A 98 -2.55 0.70 18.33
N ALA A 99 -3.42 -0.02 19.05
CA ALA A 99 -4.58 0.58 19.71
C ALA A 99 -4.18 1.64 20.76
N VAL A 100 -3.10 1.40 21.50
CA VAL A 100 -2.53 2.37 22.46
C VAL A 100 -1.91 3.56 21.72
N ALA A 101 -1.15 3.31 20.65
CA ALA A 101 -0.51 4.37 19.87
C ALA A 101 -1.54 5.35 19.29
N LYS A 102 -2.66 4.84 18.74
CA LYS A 102 -3.75 5.66 18.18
C LYS A 102 -4.46 6.53 19.21
N ARG A 103 -4.48 6.12 20.49
CA ARG A 103 -5.12 6.88 21.59
C ARG A 103 -4.16 7.86 22.26
N THR A 104 -2.88 7.84 21.91
CA THR A 104 -1.86 8.69 22.52
C THR A 104 -1.82 10.04 21.84
N LEU A 105 -2.02 11.10 22.62
CA LEU A 105 -2.01 12.49 22.14
C LEU A 105 -0.62 13.14 22.15
N ASP A 106 0.31 12.61 22.94
CA ASP A 106 1.69 13.09 22.97
C ASP A 106 2.44 12.62 21.72
N ASP A 107 2.90 13.57 20.92
CA ASP A 107 3.51 13.29 19.61
C ASP A 107 4.80 12.50 19.72
N ALA A 108 5.69 12.88 20.64
CA ALA A 108 6.99 12.23 20.80
C ALA A 108 6.84 10.78 21.30
N LYS A 109 5.90 10.54 22.22
CA LYS A 109 5.57 9.20 22.70
C LYS A 109 4.94 8.36 21.59
N ARG A 110 4.00 8.94 20.83
CA ARG A 110 3.35 8.28 19.70
C ARG A 110 4.35 7.88 18.62
N GLU A 111 5.28 8.76 18.26
CA GLU A 111 6.33 8.49 17.28
C GLU A 111 7.21 7.30 17.70
N ARG A 112 7.62 7.24 18.98
CA ARG A 112 8.41 6.12 19.50
C ARG A 112 7.65 4.80 19.41
N MET A 113 6.38 4.78 19.83
CA MET A 113 5.54 3.58 19.74
C MET A 113 5.33 3.12 18.29
N LEU A 114 5.11 4.06 17.36
CA LEU A 114 4.97 3.76 15.95
C LEU A 114 6.27 3.26 15.31
N SER A 115 7.42 3.73 15.80
CA SER A 115 8.74 3.22 15.39
C SER A 115 8.94 1.78 15.85
N GLU A 116 8.66 1.47 17.12
CA GLU A 116 8.70 0.10 17.65
C GLU A 116 7.75 -0.83 16.89
N LEU A 117 6.54 -0.36 16.57
CA LEU A 117 5.58 -1.11 15.76
C LEU A 117 6.11 -1.40 14.36
N SER A 118 6.82 -0.42 13.76
CA SER A 118 7.42 -0.60 12.42
C SER A 118 8.54 -1.64 12.45
N GLU A 119 9.32 -1.71 13.53
CA GLU A 119 10.33 -2.75 13.73
C GLU A 119 9.70 -4.15 13.83
N ILE A 120 8.58 -4.28 14.57
CA ILE A 120 7.85 -5.56 14.67
C ILE A 120 7.37 -5.99 13.27
N VAL A 121 6.72 -5.11 12.52
CA VAL A 121 6.23 -5.37 11.16
C VAL A 121 7.35 -5.84 10.24
N PHE A 122 8.52 -5.18 10.33
CA PHE A 122 9.68 -5.51 9.50
C PHE A 122 10.29 -6.87 9.88
N ASN A 123 10.45 -7.13 11.18
CA ASN A 123 11.03 -8.38 11.68
C ASN A 123 10.12 -9.60 11.45
N ASP A 124 8.81 -9.40 11.52
CA ASP A 124 7.82 -10.44 11.25
C ASP A 124 7.64 -10.71 9.75
N VAL A 125 8.27 -9.89 8.88
CA VAL A 125 8.12 -9.94 7.42
C VAL A 125 6.64 -9.85 7.01
N ALA A 126 5.86 -9.06 7.77
CA ALA A 126 4.45 -8.85 7.50
C ALA A 126 4.23 -8.11 6.16
N LEU A 127 5.20 -7.28 5.77
CA LEU A 127 5.28 -6.62 4.47
C LEU A 127 6.72 -6.70 3.96
N ILE A 128 6.88 -6.83 2.64
CA ILE A 128 8.19 -6.75 1.97
C ILE A 128 8.24 -5.40 1.24
N PRO A 129 8.97 -4.39 1.77
CA PRO A 129 9.08 -3.10 1.12
C PRO A 129 9.82 -3.23 -0.22
N LEU A 130 9.23 -2.74 -1.31
CA LEU A 130 9.85 -2.77 -2.64
C LEU A 130 10.44 -1.43 -3.05
N HIS A 131 9.67 -0.34 -2.89
CA HIS A 131 10.11 1.00 -3.23
C HIS A 131 9.24 2.06 -2.53
N HIS A 132 9.72 3.30 -2.51
CA HIS A 132 8.93 4.47 -2.14
C HIS A 132 8.62 5.29 -3.38
N GLU A 133 7.33 5.55 -3.62
CA GLU A 133 6.89 6.30 -4.79
C GLU A 133 7.20 7.79 -4.67
N VAL A 134 7.93 8.33 -5.64
CA VAL A 134 8.14 9.77 -5.80
C VAL A 134 7.15 10.31 -6.82
N LEU A 135 6.38 11.33 -6.44
CA LEU A 135 5.44 11.98 -7.36
C LEU A 135 6.21 12.81 -8.40
N VAL A 136 6.10 12.40 -9.66
CA VAL A 136 6.58 13.18 -10.81
C VAL A 136 5.36 13.70 -11.57
N VAL A 137 5.31 15.01 -11.80
CA VAL A 137 4.23 15.66 -12.56
C VAL A 137 4.78 16.29 -13.83
N ALA A 138 3.98 16.25 -14.89
CA ALA A 138 4.21 17.01 -16.11
C ALA A 138 3.26 18.20 -16.13
N ALA A 139 3.79 19.40 -16.35
CA ALA A 139 3.02 20.63 -16.46
C ALA A 139 3.22 21.26 -17.84
N ARG A 140 2.26 22.11 -18.26
CA ARG A 140 2.41 22.94 -19.47
C ARG A 140 3.61 23.88 -19.29
N LYS A 141 4.23 24.31 -20.39
CA LYS A 141 5.51 25.03 -20.36
C LYS A 141 5.48 26.37 -19.60
N ASP A 142 4.31 26.98 -19.51
CA ASP A 142 4.00 28.21 -18.78
C ASP A 142 3.47 27.94 -17.35
N LEU A 143 3.52 26.70 -16.87
CA LEU A 143 3.05 26.31 -15.55
C LEU A 143 4.17 25.60 -14.80
N GLN A 144 4.56 26.14 -13.66
CA GLN A 144 5.41 25.49 -12.69
C GLN A 144 4.55 24.87 -11.59
N PHE A 145 4.83 23.61 -11.25
CA PHE A 145 4.12 22.89 -10.20
C PHE A 145 5.10 22.39 -9.14
N THR A 146 4.89 22.77 -7.89
CA THR A 146 5.69 22.27 -6.76
C THR A 146 5.07 21.00 -6.21
N THR A 147 5.76 19.87 -6.34
CA THR A 147 5.35 18.58 -5.78
C THR A 147 5.55 18.54 -4.26
N ARG A 148 4.73 17.75 -3.57
CA ARG A 148 4.77 17.54 -2.12
C ARG A 148 5.03 16.07 -1.79
N ALA A 149 5.56 15.82 -0.59
CA ALA A 149 5.81 14.46 -0.09
C ALA A 149 4.51 13.66 0.16
N ASP A 150 3.42 14.34 0.52
CA ASP A 150 2.09 13.76 0.69
C ASP A 150 1.35 13.50 -0.64
N GLN A 151 2.03 13.68 -1.77
CA GLN A 151 1.56 13.44 -3.13
C GLN A 151 0.30 14.21 -3.57
N TYR A 152 -0.16 15.20 -2.80
CA TYR A 152 -1.34 15.98 -3.20
C TYR A 152 -1.05 16.93 -4.38
N THR A 153 -1.84 16.81 -5.45
CA THR A 153 -1.89 17.76 -6.56
C THR A 153 -2.92 18.87 -6.31
N LEU A 154 -2.54 19.87 -5.52
CA LEU A 154 -3.40 21.03 -5.21
C LEU A 154 -3.17 22.19 -6.19
N ALA A 155 -4.25 22.88 -6.56
CA ALA A 155 -4.18 24.04 -7.45
C ALA A 155 -3.27 25.17 -6.92
N ILE A 156 -3.21 25.35 -5.59
CA ILE A 156 -2.34 26.35 -4.94
C ILE A 156 -0.84 26.11 -5.18
N ASN A 157 -0.46 24.89 -5.54
CA ASN A 157 0.92 24.53 -5.84
C ASN A 157 1.31 24.81 -7.30
N ALA A 158 0.36 25.25 -8.13
CA ALA A 158 0.57 25.61 -9.52
C ALA A 158 0.77 27.12 -9.65
N LYS A 159 1.80 27.55 -10.37
CA LYS A 159 2.11 28.95 -10.65
C LYS A 159 2.40 29.12 -12.13
N THR A 160 1.91 30.22 -12.70
CA THR A 160 2.29 30.61 -14.06
C THR A 160 3.74 31.11 -14.05
N VAL A 161 4.52 30.69 -15.05
CA VAL A 161 5.92 31.10 -15.27
C VAL A 161 5.97 32.26 -16.26
#